data_AF-A0A7S2DCC2-F1
#
_entry.id   AF-A0A7S2DCC2-F1
#
_cell.length_a   1.000
_cell.length_b   1.000
_cell.length_c   1.000
_cell.angle_alpha   90.00
_cell.angle_beta   90.00
_cell.angle_gamma   90.00
#
_symmetry.space_group_name_H-M   'P 1'
#
loop_
_entity.id
_entity.type
_entity.pdbx_description
1 polymer ?
#
loop_
_entity_poly.entity_id
_entity_poly.type
_entity_poly.pdbx_seq_one_letter_code
_entity_poly.pdbx_strand_id
1 'polypeptide(L)'
;PVNAMQVTPYQSCPDECPFWLHDLSDNVSTCLFQCVRSQDCGALDPNASVSDPVGMFCRPCRVEGCKTCFGHGTDKCSACRLGYVLADGRCLSKYRQLWRGVYTLAL
;
A
#
# COMPACT_ATOMS: atom_id res chain seq x y z
N PRO A 1 -18.15 8.19 -1.83
CA PRO A 1 -17.21 7.75 -2.88
C PRO A 1 -17.76 8.15 -4.24
N VAL A 2 -16.98 8.79 -5.12
CA VAL A 2 -17.43 9.18 -6.46
C VAL A 2 -16.85 8.23 -7.50
N ASN A 3 -17.71 7.65 -8.35
CA ASN A 3 -17.28 6.74 -9.40
C ASN A 3 -16.54 7.50 -10.49
N ALA A 4 -15.36 7.02 -10.90
CA ALA A 4 -14.54 7.68 -11.92
C ALA A 4 -15.26 7.82 -13.28
N MET A 5 -16.25 6.98 -13.58
CA MET A 5 -17.08 7.13 -14.78
C MET A 5 -17.93 8.41 -14.80
N GLN A 6 -18.11 9.07 -13.65
CA GLN A 6 -18.81 10.36 -13.55
C GLN A 6 -17.85 11.56 -13.63
N VAL A 7 -16.55 11.29 -13.73
CA VAL A 7 -15.48 12.28 -13.81
C VAL A 7 -15.07 12.39 -15.29
N THR A 8 -14.97 13.61 -15.81
CA THR A 8 -14.58 13.82 -17.22
C THR A 8 -13.20 13.18 -17.52
N PRO A 9 -12.89 12.76 -18.76
CA PRO A 9 -11.68 12.00 -19.11
C PRO A 9 -10.33 12.65 -18.75
N TYR A 10 -10.35 13.90 -18.29
CA TYR A 10 -9.18 14.73 -17.97
C TYR A 10 -9.12 15.18 -16.51
N GLN A 11 -10.09 14.82 -15.66
CA GLN A 11 -10.14 15.33 -14.30
C GLN A 11 -9.44 14.40 -13.31
N SER A 12 -8.46 14.97 -12.59
CA SER A 12 -8.00 14.47 -11.31
C SER A 12 -9.17 14.37 -10.32
N CYS A 13 -9.07 13.46 -9.35
CA CYS A 13 -10.07 13.37 -8.29
C CYS A 13 -10.20 14.70 -7.52
N PRO A 14 -11.38 15.02 -6.97
CA PRO A 14 -11.60 16.25 -6.21
C PRO A 14 -10.81 16.25 -4.90
N ASP A 15 -10.53 17.44 -4.35
CA ASP A 15 -9.70 17.62 -3.15
C ASP A 15 -10.21 16.88 -1.91
N GLU A 16 -11.52 16.60 -1.83
CA GLU A 16 -12.11 15.83 -0.73
C GLU A 16 -11.71 14.35 -0.77
N CYS A 17 -11.47 13.78 -1.95
CA CYS A 17 -11.06 12.39 -2.11
C CYS A 17 -10.04 12.25 -3.26
N PRO A 18 -8.82 12.79 -3.10
CA PRO A 18 -7.93 13.07 -4.23
C PRO A 18 -7.22 11.84 -4.79
N PHE A 19 -7.41 10.64 -4.23
CA PHE A 19 -6.67 9.44 -4.61
C PHE A 19 -7.49 8.51 -5.49
N TRP A 20 -6.90 8.07 -6.60
CA TRP A 20 -7.45 7.00 -7.44
C TRP A 20 -7.25 5.63 -6.79
N LEU A 21 -8.32 4.85 -6.68
CA LEU A 21 -8.29 3.45 -6.24
C LEU A 21 -8.99 2.58 -7.29
N HIS A 22 -8.40 1.44 -7.64
CA HIS A 22 -9.05 0.45 -8.49
C HIS A 22 -10.16 -0.25 -7.70
N ASP A 23 -11.35 -0.36 -8.28
CA ASP A 23 -12.49 -1.00 -7.66
C ASP A 23 -12.60 -2.46 -8.14
N LEU A 24 -12.19 -3.38 -7.26
CA LEU A 24 -12.28 -4.82 -7.51
C LEU A 24 -13.61 -5.43 -7.07
N SER A 25 -14.57 -4.63 -6.59
CA SER A 25 -15.84 -5.15 -6.07
C SER A 25 -16.78 -5.65 -7.16
N ASP A 26 -16.65 -5.13 -8.39
CA ASP A 26 -17.47 -5.51 -9.53
C ASP A 26 -16.68 -6.42 -10.50
N ASN A 27 -17.02 -7.71 -10.50
CA ASN A 27 -16.35 -8.74 -11.31
C ASN A 27 -16.63 -8.62 -12.83
N VAL A 28 -17.42 -7.62 -13.25
CA VAL A 28 -17.88 -7.45 -14.64
C VAL A 28 -17.04 -6.44 -15.42
N SER A 29 -16.39 -5.47 -14.75
CA SER A 29 -15.64 -4.39 -15.41
C SER A 29 -14.24 -4.21 -14.84
N THR A 30 -13.25 -4.76 -15.53
CA THR A 30 -11.82 -4.81 -15.17
C THR A 30 -11.09 -3.44 -15.09
N CYS A 31 -11.81 -2.33 -15.27
CA CYS A 31 -11.24 -0.98 -15.37
C CYS A 31 -12.03 0.05 -14.55
N LEU A 32 -12.70 -0.36 -13.47
CA LEU A 32 -13.42 0.56 -12.59
C LEU A 32 -12.46 1.22 -11.61
N PHE A 33 -12.55 2.54 -11.49
CA PHE A 33 -11.81 3.28 -10.51
C PHE A 33 -12.74 4.18 -9.70
N GLN A 34 -12.33 4.46 -8.48
CA GLN A 34 -13.07 5.29 -7.56
C GLN A 34 -12.12 6.26 -6.85
N CYS A 35 -12.59 7.50 -6.66
CA CYS A 35 -11.86 8.48 -5.87
C CYS A 35 -12.11 8.25 -4.38
N VAL A 36 -11.02 8.17 -3.61
CA VAL A 36 -11.05 7.87 -2.17
C VAL A 36 -10.16 8.83 -1.38
N ARG A 37 -10.38 8.91 -0.06
CA ARG A 37 -9.47 9.63 0.85
C ARG A 37 -8.22 8.80 1.10
N SER A 38 -7.16 9.45 1.57
CA SER A 38 -5.90 8.79 1.93
C SER A 38 -6.09 7.58 2.85
N GLN A 39 -6.95 7.71 3.87
CA GLN A 39 -7.22 6.63 4.83
C GLN A 39 -8.06 5.46 4.28
N ASP A 40 -8.70 5.67 3.14
CA ASP A 40 -9.64 4.73 2.53
C ASP A 40 -8.96 3.87 1.45
N CYS A 41 -7.66 4.10 1.15
CA CYS A 41 -6.86 3.17 0.36
C CYS A 41 -6.90 1.77 0.99
N GLY A 42 -7.16 0.75 0.18
CA GLY A 42 -7.33 -0.63 0.63
C GLY A 42 -8.78 -1.09 0.79
N ALA A 43 -9.76 -0.17 0.75
CA ALA A 43 -11.16 -0.51 0.98
C ALA A 43 -11.79 -1.34 -0.16
N LEU A 44 -11.42 -1.04 -1.41
CA LEU A 44 -11.94 -1.74 -2.61
C LEU A 44 -10.89 -2.65 -3.27
N ASP A 45 -9.60 -2.32 -3.10
CA ASP A 45 -8.49 -3.17 -3.50
C ASP A 45 -7.51 -3.31 -2.32
N PRO A 46 -7.54 -4.44 -1.59
CA PRO A 46 -6.65 -4.69 -0.45
C PRO A 46 -5.16 -4.61 -0.78
N ASN A 47 -4.79 -4.80 -2.06
CA ASN A 47 -3.40 -4.69 -2.51
C ASN A 47 -2.96 -3.24 -2.68
N ALA A 48 -3.89 -2.28 -2.83
CA ALA A 48 -3.62 -0.86 -2.99
C ALA A 48 -3.96 -0.08 -1.70
N SER A 49 -3.27 -0.39 -0.61
CA SER A 49 -3.60 0.08 0.75
C SER A 49 -2.86 1.35 1.22
N VAL A 50 -1.97 1.91 0.39
CA VAL A 50 -1.15 3.08 0.73
C VAL A 50 -1.40 4.22 -0.24
N SER A 51 -1.55 5.45 0.24
CA SER A 51 -1.73 6.62 -0.63
C SER A 51 -0.38 7.13 -1.13
N ASP A 52 -0.32 7.48 -2.42
CA ASP A 52 0.83 8.14 -3.04
C ASP A 52 0.51 9.62 -3.29
N PRO A 53 1.02 10.56 -2.46
CA PRO A 53 0.69 11.97 -2.58
C PRO A 53 1.34 12.65 -3.79
N VAL A 54 2.30 11.99 -4.47
CA VAL A 54 2.93 12.51 -5.68
C VAL A 54 2.11 12.10 -6.91
N GLY A 55 1.71 10.83 -6.95
CA GLY A 55 0.92 10.28 -8.06
C GLY A 55 -0.59 10.49 -7.94
N MET A 56 -1.09 10.86 -6.76
CA MET A 56 -2.53 10.96 -6.45
C MET A 56 -3.29 9.64 -6.70
N PHE A 57 -2.68 8.51 -6.34
CA PHE A 57 -3.30 7.17 -6.43
C PHE A 57 -2.97 6.30 -5.22
N CYS A 58 -3.79 5.28 -4.97
CA CYS A 58 -3.52 4.25 -4.00
C CYS A 58 -2.62 3.17 -4.61
N ARG A 59 -1.55 2.82 -3.90
CA ARG A 59 -0.52 1.88 -4.33
C ARG A 59 -0.32 0.74 -3.34
N PRO A 60 0.37 -0.32 -3.77
CA PRO A 60 0.89 -1.31 -2.86
C PRO A 60 1.86 -0.73 -1.84
N CYS A 61 1.78 -1.31 -0.67
CA CYS A 61 2.65 -1.08 0.45
C CYS A 61 4.07 -1.55 0.13
N ARG A 62 5.05 -0.67 0.30
CA ARG A 62 6.46 -0.91 -0.06
C ARG A 62 7.29 -1.22 1.18
N VAL A 63 6.86 -2.24 1.92
CA VAL A 63 7.61 -2.74 3.08
C VAL A 63 8.18 -4.12 2.76
N GLU A 64 9.51 -4.19 2.69
CA GLU A 64 10.24 -5.43 2.44
C GLU A 64 9.83 -6.53 3.42
N GLY A 65 9.58 -7.74 2.91
CA GLY A 65 9.16 -8.86 3.75
C GLY A 65 7.77 -8.74 4.36
N CYS A 66 6.97 -7.74 3.98
CA CYS A 66 5.61 -7.60 4.47
C CYS A 66 4.64 -8.61 3.82
N LYS A 67 3.78 -9.21 4.65
CA LYS A 67 2.70 -10.10 4.23
C LYS A 67 1.36 -9.38 4.23
N THR A 68 1.09 -8.60 5.27
CA THR A 68 -0.15 -7.85 5.43
C THR A 68 0.20 -6.44 5.85
N CYS A 69 -0.30 -5.45 5.12
CA CYS A 69 -0.09 -4.06 5.48
C CYS A 69 -1.13 -3.58 6.47
N PHE A 70 -0.74 -2.57 7.24
CA PHE A 70 -1.55 -1.98 8.30
C PHE A 70 -2.80 -1.29 7.74
N GLY A 71 -2.76 -0.88 6.46
CA GLY A 71 -3.82 -0.10 5.83
C GLY A 71 -3.75 1.38 6.19
N HIS A 72 -4.76 2.14 5.77
CA HIS A 72 -4.95 3.56 6.08
C HIS A 72 -3.93 4.52 5.47
N GLY A 73 -3.40 4.21 4.29
CA GLY A 73 -2.59 5.18 3.55
C GLY A 73 -1.14 5.28 4.00
N THR A 74 -0.63 4.37 4.84
CA THR A 74 0.76 4.42 5.35
C THR A 74 1.57 3.18 5.00
N ASP A 75 2.86 3.35 4.71
CA ASP A 75 3.81 2.23 4.54
C ASP A 75 4.19 1.61 5.89
N LYS A 76 3.23 0.91 6.50
CA LYS A 76 3.43 0.11 7.70
C LYS A 76 2.92 -1.29 7.47
N CYS A 77 3.67 -2.24 7.98
CA CYS A 77 3.31 -3.65 7.98
C CYS A 77 2.62 -4.03 9.29
N SER A 78 1.55 -4.82 9.20
CA SER A 78 0.89 -5.43 10.36
C SER A 78 1.32 -6.89 10.56
N ALA A 79 1.70 -7.60 9.49
CA ALA A 79 2.20 -8.96 9.57
C ALA A 79 3.32 -9.23 8.56
N CYS A 80 4.43 -9.81 9.02
CA CYS A 80 5.59 -10.14 8.20
C CYS A 80 5.51 -11.57 7.61
N ARG A 81 6.23 -11.80 6.51
CA ARG A 81 6.45 -13.13 5.94
C ARG A 81 7.36 -13.97 6.85
N LEU A 82 7.35 -15.29 6.64
CA LEU A 82 8.27 -16.21 7.33
C LEU A 82 9.72 -15.77 7.12
N GLY A 83 10.53 -15.88 8.18
CA GLY A 83 11.93 -15.40 8.18
C GLY A 83 12.12 -13.94 8.58
N TYR A 84 11.05 -13.19 8.79
CA TYR A 84 11.08 -11.80 9.27
C TYR A 84 10.47 -11.65 10.68
N VAL A 85 10.81 -10.56 11.35
CA VAL A 85 10.25 -10.14 12.66
C VAL A 85 9.69 -8.73 12.49
N LEU A 86 8.47 -8.51 12.99
CA LEU A 86 7.83 -7.19 12.98
C LEU A 86 8.46 -6.30 14.05
N ALA A 87 8.94 -5.12 13.65
CA ALA A 87 9.46 -4.08 14.52
C ALA A 87 9.08 -2.71 13.94
N ASP A 88 8.35 -1.90 14.71
CA ASP A 88 7.93 -0.54 14.34
C ASP A 88 7.26 -0.42 12.95
N GLY A 89 6.40 -1.39 12.62
CA GLY A 89 5.72 -1.43 11.32
C GLY A 89 6.63 -1.83 10.15
N ARG A 90 7.83 -2.32 10.41
CA ARG A 90 8.77 -2.86 9.41
C ARG A 90 9.06 -4.33 9.68
N CYS A 91 9.38 -5.06 8.63
CA CYS A 91 9.79 -6.45 8.74
C CYS A 91 11.31 -6.55 8.63
N LEU A 92 11.95 -7.00 9.70
CA LEU A 92 13.39 -7.19 9.76
C LEU A 92 13.73 -8.67 9.59
N SER A 93 14.67 -8.98 8.70
CA SER A 93 15.13 -10.37 8.53
C SER A 93 15.71 -10.92 9.83
N LYS A 94 15.30 -12.13 10.24
CA LYS A 94 15.83 -12.83 11.42
C LYS A 94 17.34 -13.05 11.32
N TYR A 95 17.86 -13.17 10.10
CA TYR A 95 19.28 -13.40 9.84
C TYR A 95 20.11 -12.11 9.84
N ARG A 96 19.52 -10.94 10.13
CA ARG A 96 20.24 -9.66 10.19
C ARG A 96 21.45 -9.69 11.13
N GLN A 97 21.34 -10.39 12.27
CA GLN A 97 22.43 -10.50 13.24
C GLN A 97 23.55 -11.43 12.77
N LEU A 98 23.23 -12.46 11.97
CA LEU A 98 24.23 -13.35 11.38
C LEU A 98 25.06 -12.61 10.33
N TRP A 99 24.43 -11.80 9.47
CA TRP A 99 25.16 -10.93 8.55
C TRP A 99 26.00 -9.89 9.29
N ARG A 100 25.48 -9.26 10.36
CA ARG A 100 26.29 -8.36 11.20
C ARG A 100 27.50 -9.05 11.79
N GLY A 101 27.37 -10.29 12.26
CA GLY A 101 28.49 -11.10 12.75
C GLY A 101 29.53 -11.37 11.67
N VAL A 102 29.12 -11.78 10.47
CA VAL A 102 30.02 -11.99 9.33
C VAL A 102 30.77 -10.71 8.96
N TYR A 103 30.07 -9.57 8.87
CA TYR A 103 30.70 -8.30 8.53
C TYR A 103 31.58 -7.71 9.63
N THR A 104 31.35 -8.05 10.90
CA THR A 104 32.20 -7.60 12.03
C THR A 104 33.39 -8.52 12.29
N LEU A 105 33.32 -9.80 11.91
CA LEU A 105 34.45 -10.74 11.96
C LEU A 105 35.35 -10.69 10.71
N ALA A 106 34.90 -10.06 9.63
CA ALA A 106 35.66 -9.86 8.40
C ALA A 106 36.37 -8.48 8.32
N LEU A 107 36.43 -7.74 9.43
CA LEU A 107 37.08 -6.43 9.58
C LEU A 107 38.19 -6.49 10.64
#